data_AF-A0A914CZC5-F1
#
_entry.id   AF-A0A914CZC5-F1
#
_cell.length_a   1.000
_cell.length_b   1.000
_cell.length_c   1.000
_cell.angle_alpha   90.00
_cell.angle_beta   90.00
_cell.angle_gamma   90.00
#
_symmetry.space_group_name_H-M   'P 1'
#
loop_
_entity.id
_entity.type
_entity.pdbx_description
1 polymer ?
#
loop_
_entity_poly.entity_id
_entity_poly.type
_entity_poly.pdbx_seq_one_letter_code
_entity_poly.pdbx_strand_id
1 'polypeptide(L)'
;MEFSNAVSTEPIELRPGQYKFSVKFCQIVKDSPAPSKKENIIENDGKLSKKFRMLLMNTFDAFDLDDSGVINREKFQLFNMLSGGGEVEDSEWNMLMTKFETRENGIPLKSFIEMHQAEADSYTDKTLPDMWVSIQELGYNQQFFFTKV
;
A
#
# COMPACT_ATOMS: atom_id res chain seq x y z
N MET A 1 -9.86 35.01 11.91
CA MET A 1 -9.02 34.59 10.78
C MET A 1 -9.68 33.33 10.24
N GLU A 2 -10.41 33.48 9.14
CA GLU A 2 -11.13 32.37 8.50
C GLU A 2 -10.11 31.50 7.77
N PHE A 3 -10.02 30.22 8.14
CA PHE A 3 -9.28 29.25 7.34
C PHE A 3 -10.21 28.79 6.22
N SER A 4 -9.85 29.09 4.97
CA SER A 4 -10.56 28.56 3.83
C SER A 4 -10.39 27.04 3.78
N ASN A 5 -11.48 26.31 3.56
CA ASN A 5 -11.45 24.89 3.25
C ASN A 5 -10.96 24.66 1.81
N ALA A 6 -9.83 25.25 1.44
CA ALA A 6 -9.22 25.05 0.14
C ALA A 6 -8.44 23.73 0.20
N VAL A 7 -9.05 22.67 -0.34
CA VAL A 7 -8.34 21.43 -0.67
C VAL A 7 -7.51 21.73 -1.92
N SER A 8 -6.18 21.77 -1.77
CA SER A 8 -5.25 21.90 -2.89
C SER A 8 -4.79 20.51 -3.31
N THR A 9 -4.93 20.19 -4.59
CA THR A 9 -4.38 18.98 -5.21
C THR A 9 -2.97 19.21 -5.75
N GLU A 10 -2.47 20.45 -5.75
CA GLU A 10 -1.11 20.76 -6.17
C GLU A 10 -0.14 20.82 -4.97
N PRO A 11 1.13 20.43 -5.15
CA PRO A 11 2.17 20.56 -4.14
C PRO A 11 2.28 22.01 -3.66
N ILE A 12 2.09 22.23 -2.36
CA ILE A 12 2.26 23.55 -1.74
C ILE A 12 3.64 23.61 -1.09
N GLU A 13 4.47 24.53 -1.55
CA GLU A 13 5.71 24.87 -0.87
C GLU A 13 5.42 25.79 0.32
N LEU A 14 5.66 25.29 1.54
CA LEU A 14 5.46 26.06 2.76
C LEU A 14 6.73 26.86 3.10
N ARG A 15 6.55 28.16 3.34
CA ARG A 15 7.63 29.04 3.82
C ARG A 15 8.02 28.68 5.27
N PRO A 16 9.17 29.14 5.78
CA PRO A 16 9.49 28.98 7.21
C PRO A 16 8.41 29.61 8.10
N GLY A 17 7.86 28.83 9.04
CA GLY A 17 6.77 29.26 9.92
C GLY A 17 6.25 28.14 10.82
N GLN A 18 5.24 28.45 11.63
CA GLN A 18 4.52 27.45 12.42
C GLN A 18 3.21 27.07 11.72
N TYR A 19 3.02 25.78 11.45
CA TYR A 19 1.85 25.24 10.78
C TYR A 19 1.16 24.19 11.65
N LYS A 20 -0.16 24.12 11.54
CA LYS A 20 -0.96 23.03 12.10
C LYS A 20 -1.77 22.41 10.96
N PHE A 21 -1.33 21.25 10.48
CA PHE A 21 -2.10 20.45 9.53
C PHE A 21 -2.91 19.41 10.31
N SER A 22 -4.11 19.11 9.83
CA SER A 22 -4.95 18.04 10.35
C SER A 22 -5.24 17.09 9.21
N VAL A 23 -4.51 15.99 9.16
CA VAL A 23 -4.77 14.93 8.18
C VAL A 23 -5.95 14.11 8.70
N LYS A 24 -7.08 14.14 7.98
CA LYS A 24 -8.21 13.23 8.23
C LYS A 24 -8.08 12.01 7.33
N PHE A 25 -7.12 11.14 7.63
CA PHE A 25 -7.18 9.77 7.16
C PHE A 25 -7.44 8.86 8.36
N CYS A 26 -8.50 8.05 8.22
CA CYS A 26 -8.92 6.94 9.06
C CYS A 26 -9.51 7.29 10.44
N GLN A 27 -10.68 6.71 10.69
CA GLN A 27 -11.32 6.64 12.00
C GLN A 27 -10.32 6.18 13.06
N ILE A 28 -10.50 6.64 14.30
CA ILE A 28 -9.84 6.03 15.46
C ILE A 28 -10.23 4.55 15.46
N VAL A 29 -9.31 3.68 15.04
CA VAL A 29 -9.50 2.25 15.18
C VAL A 29 -9.50 1.97 16.67
N LYS A 30 -10.64 1.54 17.20
CA LYS A 30 -10.74 1.08 18.59
C LYS A 30 -9.86 -0.15 18.73
N ASP A 31 -9.16 -0.27 19.86
CA ASP A 31 -8.39 -1.45 20.21
C ASP A 31 -9.29 -2.69 20.03
N SER A 32 -9.00 -3.48 19.00
CA SER A 32 -9.51 -4.83 18.92
C SER A 32 -8.56 -5.73 19.70
N PRO A 33 -9.07 -6.66 20.52
CA PRO A 33 -8.23 -7.60 21.24
C PRO A 33 -7.29 -8.33 20.26
N ALA A 34 -6.10 -8.67 20.74
CA ALA A 34 -5.10 -9.38 19.95
C ALA A 34 -5.76 -10.58 19.23
N PRO A 35 -5.59 -10.69 17.90
CA PRO A 35 -6.12 -11.82 17.14
C PRO A 35 -5.79 -13.17 17.78
N SER A 36 -6.78 -14.03 17.99
CA SER A 36 -6.53 -15.40 18.42
C SER A 36 -5.97 -16.29 17.30
N LYS A 37 -5.98 -15.81 16.05
CA LYS A 37 -5.55 -16.55 14.86
C LYS A 37 -4.92 -15.60 13.83
N LYS A 38 -3.69 -15.93 13.41
CA LYS A 38 -3.01 -15.31 12.27
C LYS A 38 -3.70 -15.77 10.97
N GLU A 39 -4.06 -14.83 10.11
CA GLU A 39 -4.58 -15.12 8.78
C GLU A 39 -3.48 -15.65 7.86
N ASN A 40 -3.86 -16.28 6.76
CA ASN A 40 -2.88 -16.76 5.78
C ASN A 40 -2.78 -15.80 4.60
N ILE A 41 -1.56 -15.51 4.14
CA ILE A 41 -1.32 -14.75 2.90
C ILE A 41 -1.69 -15.60 1.69
N ILE A 42 -1.38 -16.91 1.73
CA ILE A 42 -1.67 -17.88 0.66
C ILE A 42 -2.64 -18.98 1.13
N GLU A 43 -3.44 -19.50 0.21
CA GLU A 43 -4.25 -20.70 0.37
C GLU A 43 -3.44 -21.96 -0.01
N ASN A 44 -4.01 -23.15 0.25
CA ASN A 44 -3.32 -24.43 0.03
C ASN A 44 -2.97 -24.71 -1.44
N ASP A 45 -3.60 -23.99 -2.37
CA ASP A 45 -3.34 -24.06 -3.82
C ASP A 45 -2.23 -23.09 -4.28
N GLY A 46 -1.57 -22.40 -3.34
CA GLY A 46 -0.53 -21.41 -3.61
C GLY A 46 -1.08 -20.04 -4.05
N LYS A 47 -2.40 -19.86 -4.15
CA LYS A 47 -2.98 -18.55 -4.50
C LYS A 47 -3.06 -17.66 -3.29
N LEU A 48 -2.97 -16.34 -3.50
CA LEU A 48 -3.25 -15.37 -2.45
C LEU A 48 -4.62 -15.67 -1.83
N SER A 49 -4.74 -15.55 -0.51
CA SER A 49 -6.00 -15.79 0.17
C SER A 49 -7.02 -14.72 -0.19
N LYS A 50 -8.31 -15.05 -0.12
CA LYS A 50 -9.39 -14.07 -0.34
C LYS A 50 -9.25 -12.82 0.54
N LYS A 51 -8.86 -13.00 1.80
CA LYS A 51 -8.69 -11.88 2.74
C LYS A 51 -7.46 -11.04 2.41
N PHE A 52 -6.36 -11.67 2.00
CA PHE A 52 -5.17 -10.92 1.59
C PHE A 52 -5.43 -10.12 0.31
N ARG A 53 -6.14 -10.68 -0.68
CA ARG A 53 -6.59 -9.90 -1.85
C ARG A 53 -7.44 -8.69 -1.47
N MET A 54 -8.35 -8.85 -0.51
CA MET A 54 -9.18 -7.74 -0.02
C MET A 54 -8.33 -6.66 0.68
N LEU A 55 -7.30 -7.05 1.45
CA LEU A 55 -6.32 -6.11 1.98
C LEU A 55 -5.60 -5.37 0.85
N LEU A 56 -5.14 -6.07 -0.19
CA LEU A 56 -4.45 -5.44 -1.33
C LEU A 56 -5.36 -4.46 -2.07
N MET A 57 -6.64 -4.77 -2.23
CA MET A 57 -7.63 -3.84 -2.82
C MET A 57 -7.78 -2.58 -1.97
N ASN A 58 -7.96 -2.73 -0.65
CA ASN A 58 -8.05 -1.58 0.26
C ASN A 58 -6.76 -0.74 0.28
N THR A 59 -5.59 -1.40 0.21
CA THR A 59 -4.29 -0.72 0.11
C THR A 59 -4.19 0.03 -1.22
N PHE A 60 -4.58 -0.58 -2.33
CA PHE A 60 -4.58 0.07 -3.64
C PHE A 60 -5.43 1.35 -3.61
N ASP A 61 -6.66 1.26 -3.11
CA ASP A 61 -7.56 2.41 -2.98
C ASP A 61 -6.98 3.50 -2.06
N ALA A 62 -6.23 3.12 -1.02
CA ALA A 62 -5.56 4.08 -0.14
C ALA A 62 -4.37 4.81 -0.80
N PHE A 63 -3.73 4.20 -1.80
CA PHE A 63 -2.60 4.77 -2.53
C PHE A 63 -2.98 5.40 -3.88
N ASP A 64 -4.19 5.13 -4.39
CA ASP A 64 -4.73 5.84 -5.56
C ASP A 64 -5.32 7.20 -5.16
N LEU A 65 -4.45 8.10 -4.72
CA LEU A 65 -4.79 9.36 -4.06
C LEU A 65 -5.65 10.33 -4.89
N ASP A 66 -5.72 10.14 -6.21
CA ASP A 66 -6.45 10.98 -7.15
C ASP A 66 -7.60 10.24 -7.87
N ASP A 67 -7.92 9.01 -7.45
CA ASP A 67 -8.96 8.15 -8.06
C ASP A 67 -8.76 7.89 -9.57
N SER A 68 -7.48 7.86 -10.03
CA SER A 68 -7.12 7.59 -11.42
C SER A 68 -7.37 6.13 -11.85
N GLY A 69 -7.53 5.22 -10.89
CA GLY A 69 -7.57 3.77 -11.07
C GLY A 69 -6.19 3.14 -11.33
N VAL A 70 -5.09 3.89 -11.16
CA VAL A 70 -3.72 3.41 -11.35
C VAL A 70 -2.73 3.95 -10.31
N ILE A 71 -1.80 3.10 -9.90
CA ILE A 71 -0.62 3.50 -9.11
C ILE A 71 0.51 3.84 -10.09
N ASN A 72 0.76 5.13 -10.28
CA ASN A 72 1.89 5.63 -11.05
C ASN A 72 3.20 5.56 -10.24
N ARG A 73 4.33 5.98 -10.82
CA ARG A 73 5.67 5.88 -10.19
C ARG A 73 5.74 6.57 -8.83
N GLU A 74 5.18 7.77 -8.71
CA GLU A 74 5.21 8.55 -7.46
C GLU A 74 4.39 7.88 -6.35
N LYS A 75 3.19 7.41 -6.68
CA LYS A 75 2.35 6.65 -5.73
C LYS A 75 3.01 5.33 -5.33
N PHE A 76 3.64 4.63 -6.28
CA PHE A 76 4.37 3.40 -6.02
C PHE A 76 5.59 3.64 -5.13
N GLN A 77 6.30 4.77 -5.32
CA GLN A 77 7.41 5.17 -4.46
C GLN A 77 6.95 5.37 -3.01
N LEU A 78 5.80 6.02 -2.81
CA LEU A 78 5.22 6.18 -1.47
C LEU A 78 4.84 4.83 -0.86
N PHE A 79 4.19 3.96 -1.63
CA PHE A 79 3.85 2.60 -1.19
C PHE A 79 5.10 1.84 -0.75
N ASN A 80 6.16 1.83 -1.59
CA ASN A 80 7.38 1.08 -1.33
C ASN A 80 8.10 1.57 -0.05
N MET A 81 8.17 2.88 0.16
CA MET A 81 8.76 3.44 1.39
C MET A 81 7.94 3.06 2.63
N LEU A 82 6.61 3.15 2.56
CA LEU A 82 5.73 2.86 3.70
C LEU A 82 5.60 1.37 4.02
N SER A 83 5.90 0.49 3.06
CA SER A 83 5.97 -0.95 3.29
C SER A 83 7.36 -1.41 3.75
N GLY A 84 8.23 -0.50 4.21
CA GLY A 84 9.58 -0.84 4.70
C GLY A 84 10.62 -1.07 3.59
N GLY A 85 10.28 -0.77 2.34
CA GLY A 85 11.21 -0.73 1.22
C GLY A 85 12.00 0.58 1.16
N GLY A 86 12.69 0.78 0.03
CA GLY A 86 13.54 1.95 -0.21
C GLY A 86 13.05 2.87 -1.34
N GLU A 87 13.97 3.67 -1.85
CA GLU A 87 13.78 4.35 -3.12
C GLU A 87 13.64 3.31 -4.25
N VAL A 88 12.66 3.48 -5.13
CA VAL A 88 12.41 2.58 -6.25
C VAL A 88 13.28 3.04 -7.41
N GLU A 89 14.29 2.25 -7.74
CA GLU A 89 15.19 2.58 -8.83
C GLU A 89 14.44 2.61 -10.17
N ASP A 90 14.94 3.39 -11.14
CA ASP A 90 14.38 3.40 -12.50
C ASP A 90 14.43 1.99 -13.13
N SER A 91 15.47 1.21 -12.80
CA SER A 91 15.65 -0.16 -13.26
C SER A 91 14.52 -1.08 -12.79
N GLU A 92 14.17 -1.02 -11.50
CA GLU A 92 13.10 -1.78 -10.86
C GLU A 92 11.74 -1.40 -11.43
N TRP A 93 11.48 -0.09 -11.56
CA TRP A 93 10.24 0.40 -12.12
C TRP A 93 10.05 -0.01 -13.58
N ASN A 94 11.07 0.16 -14.41
CA ASN A 94 11.00 -0.25 -15.81
C ASN A 94 10.78 -1.77 -15.94
N MET A 95 11.36 -2.57 -15.04
CA MET A 95 11.10 -4.01 -14.98
C MET A 95 9.64 -4.32 -14.67
N LEU A 96 9.05 -3.65 -13.67
CA LEU A 96 7.63 -3.79 -13.33
C LEU A 96 6.73 -3.42 -14.50
N MET A 97 6.99 -2.28 -15.15
CA MET A 97 6.22 -1.80 -16.30
C MET A 97 6.31 -2.71 -17.53
N THR A 98 7.39 -3.47 -17.65
CA THR A 98 7.59 -4.45 -18.73
C THR A 98 6.96 -5.80 -18.41
N LYS A 99 7.00 -6.20 -17.13
CA LYS A 99 6.58 -7.54 -16.68
C LYS A 99 5.06 -7.65 -16.52
N PHE A 100 4.39 -6.57 -16.13
CA PHE A 100 2.96 -6.58 -15.81
C PHE A 100 2.16 -5.68 -16.76
N GLU A 101 0.86 -5.95 -16.88
CA GLU A 101 -0.05 -5.09 -17.64
C GLU A 101 -0.13 -3.70 -17.00
N THR A 102 -0.07 -2.64 -17.80
CA THR A 102 -0.10 -1.26 -17.30
C THR A 102 -1.08 -0.43 -18.11
N ARG A 103 -1.58 0.65 -17.51
CA ARG A 103 -2.47 1.63 -18.16
C ARG A 103 -1.98 3.03 -17.82
N GLU A 104 -1.92 3.92 -18.80
CA GLU A 104 -1.58 5.34 -18.58
C GLU A 104 -0.27 5.55 -17.78
N ASN A 105 0.73 4.69 -18.01
CA ASN A 105 2.01 4.67 -17.28
C ASN A 105 1.90 4.37 -15.77
N GLY A 106 0.84 3.66 -15.36
CA GLY A 106 0.66 3.18 -14.00
C GLY A 106 0.18 1.74 -13.92
N ILE A 107 0.18 1.21 -12.71
CA ILE A 107 -0.19 -0.15 -12.36
C ILE A 107 -1.68 -0.16 -11.98
N PRO A 108 -2.58 -0.79 -12.73
CA PRO A 108 -3.96 -0.96 -12.32
C PRO A 108 -4.09 -2.00 -11.20
N LEU A 109 -5.21 -2.00 -10.48
CA LEU A 109 -5.48 -2.91 -9.35
C LEU A 109 -5.22 -4.39 -9.69
N LYS A 110 -5.63 -4.83 -10.89
CA LYS A 110 -5.41 -6.21 -11.35
C LYS A 110 -3.92 -6.56 -11.32
N SER A 111 -3.08 -5.74 -11.94
CA SER A 111 -1.63 -5.93 -11.99
C SER A 111 -0.99 -5.80 -10.62
N PHE A 112 -1.50 -4.91 -9.76
CA PHE A 112 -1.05 -4.80 -8.37
C PHE A 112 -1.25 -6.12 -7.60
N ILE A 113 -2.39 -6.79 -7.77
CA ILE A 113 -2.64 -8.11 -7.18
C ILE A 113 -1.74 -9.18 -7.81
N GLU A 114 -1.57 -9.16 -9.14
CA GLU A 114 -0.69 -10.09 -9.87
C GLU A 114 0.77 -9.97 -9.44
N MET A 115 1.25 -8.75 -9.16
CA MET A 115 2.59 -8.50 -8.62
C MET A 115 2.81 -9.22 -7.30
N HIS A 116 1.88 -9.09 -6.35
CA HIS A 116 1.97 -9.74 -5.05
C HIS A 116 1.78 -11.27 -5.15
N GLN A 117 1.00 -11.76 -6.13
CA GLN A 117 0.94 -13.19 -6.41
C GLN A 117 2.29 -13.69 -6.96
N ALA A 118 2.92 -12.95 -7.86
CA ALA A 118 4.23 -13.29 -8.41
C ALA A 118 5.34 -13.25 -7.34
N GLU A 119 5.23 -12.33 -6.36
CA GLU A 119 6.08 -12.32 -5.18
C GLU A 119 5.89 -13.61 -4.37
N ALA A 120 4.65 -13.96 -4.01
CA ALA A 120 4.33 -15.20 -3.30
C ALA A 120 4.79 -16.47 -4.06
N ASP A 121 4.71 -16.44 -5.40
CA ASP A 121 5.17 -17.51 -6.30
C ASP A 121 6.70 -17.55 -6.47
N SER A 122 7.48 -16.64 -5.89
CA SER A 122 8.94 -16.65 -6.01
C SER A 122 9.62 -17.77 -5.19
N TYR A 123 8.85 -18.48 -4.35
CA TYR A 123 9.24 -19.70 -3.62
C TYR A 123 10.59 -19.63 -2.89
N THR A 124 10.90 -18.51 -2.24
CA THR A 124 11.99 -18.46 -1.25
C THR A 124 11.43 -18.58 0.17
N ASP A 125 12.18 -19.20 1.10
CA ASP A 125 11.79 -19.34 2.51
C ASP A 125 11.53 -18.00 3.21
N LYS A 126 12.05 -16.89 2.65
CA LYS A 126 11.89 -15.54 3.17
C LYS A 126 10.71 -14.76 2.60
N THR A 127 10.18 -15.19 1.45
CA THR A 127 9.10 -14.50 0.73
C THR A 127 7.90 -14.16 1.63
N LEU A 128 7.30 -15.17 2.27
CA LEU A 128 6.13 -14.95 3.11
C LEU A 128 6.45 -14.14 4.37
N PRO A 129 7.57 -14.41 5.10
CA PRO A 129 8.03 -13.51 6.16
C PRO A 129 8.18 -12.05 5.72
N ASP A 130 8.79 -11.79 4.57
CA ASP A 130 9.03 -10.43 4.07
C ASP A 130 7.71 -9.74 3.69
N MET A 131 6.80 -10.45 3.00
CA MET A 131 5.44 -9.94 2.74
C MET A 131 4.67 -9.60 4.03
N TRP A 132 4.86 -10.38 5.10
CA TRP A 132 4.28 -10.07 6.42
C TRP A 132 4.86 -8.80 7.02
N VAL A 133 6.17 -8.61 6.95
CA VAL A 133 6.81 -7.38 7.40
C VAL A 133 6.25 -6.20 6.64
N SER A 134 6.18 -6.28 5.30
CA SER A 134 5.66 -5.20 4.45
C SER A 134 4.26 -4.72 4.86
N ILE A 135 3.33 -5.64 5.15
CA ILE A 135 1.98 -5.23 5.59
C ILE A 135 1.94 -4.75 7.04
N GLN A 136 2.84 -5.21 7.91
CA GLN A 136 2.94 -4.72 9.28
C GLN A 136 3.48 -3.29 9.32
N GLU A 137 4.45 -2.96 8.46
CA GLU A 137 4.94 -1.58 8.28
C GLU A 137 3.83 -0.65 7.75
N LEU A 138 2.94 -1.17 6.90
CA LEU A 138 1.73 -0.45 6.48
C LEU A 138 0.67 -0.33 7.59
N GLY A 139 0.88 -0.90 8.78
CA GLY A 139 0.00 -0.78 9.94
C GLY A 139 -1.07 -1.88 10.05
N TYR A 140 -0.99 -2.96 9.27
CA TYR A 140 -1.92 -4.08 9.38
C TYR A 140 -1.50 -5.08 10.47
N ASN A 141 -2.48 -5.57 11.22
CA ASN A 141 -2.28 -6.65 12.19
C ASN A 141 -2.29 -8.05 11.53
N GLN A 142 -2.10 -9.08 12.36
CA GLN A 142 -2.12 -10.49 11.94
C GLN A 142 -3.46 -10.98 11.36
N GLN A 143 -4.51 -10.17 11.46
CA GLN A 143 -5.84 -10.40 10.88
C GLN A 143 -6.13 -9.57 9.64
N PHE A 144 -5.14 -8.85 9.11
CA PHE A 144 -5.29 -7.91 7.99
C PHE A 144 -6.19 -6.71 8.29
N PHE A 145 -6.39 -6.37 9.56
CA PHE A 145 -7.05 -5.13 9.97
C PHE A 145 -6.01 -4.04 10.22
N PHE A 146 -6.30 -2.82 9.77
CA PHE A 146 -5.47 -1.66 10.11
C PHE A 146 -5.54 -1.42 11.62
N THR A 147 -4.39 -1.31 12.28
CA THR A 147 -4.30 -1.10 13.73
C THR A 147 -3.35 0.04 14.03
N LYS A 148 -3.53 0.66 15.20
CA LYS A 148 -2.61 1.69 15.68
C LYS A 148 -1.27 1.02 16.02
N VAL A 149 -0.19 1.48 15.37
CA VAL A 149 1.20 1.11 15.70
C VAL A 149 1.59 1.77 17.03
#